data_AF-A0A6J7NEI5-F1
#
_entry.id   AF-A0A6J7NEI5-F1
#
_cell.length_a   1.000
_cell.length_b   1.000
_cell.length_c   1.000
_cell.angle_alpha   90.00
_cell.angle_beta   90.00
_cell.angle_gamma   90.00
#
_symmetry.space_group_name_H-M   'P 1'
#
loop_
_entity.id
_entity.type
_entity.pdbx_description
1 polymer ?
#
loop_
_entity_poly.entity_id
_entity_poly.type
_entity_poly.pdbx_seq_one_letter_code
_entity_poly.pdbx_strand_id
1 'polypeptide(L)' 'MTKGTSSPAEAAAAGESQFANLTADERTAAHALVDAAIAERVADLRFGPTALSTGQITASIDPGGHLVEIAPDGTSRRL' A
#
# COMPACT_ATOMS: atom_id res chain seq x y z
N MET A 1 8.39 28.37 16.56
CA MET A 1 8.12 26.96 16.19
C MET A 1 9.34 26.45 15.44
N THR A 2 10.25 25.78 16.13
CA THR A 2 11.42 25.15 15.50
C THR A 2 10.93 23.92 14.73
N LYS A 3 11.07 23.88 13.40
CA LYS A 3 10.98 22.61 12.66
C LYS A 3 12.06 21.69 13.25
N GLY A 4 11.66 20.70 14.05
CA GLY A 4 12.57 19.64 14.47
C GLY A 4 13.10 18.98 13.20
N THR A 5 14.42 18.85 13.09
CA THR A 5 15.05 18.14 11.98
C THR A 5 14.50 16.72 11.97
N SER A 6 13.89 16.29 10.85
CA SER A 6 13.39 14.93 10.68
C SER A 6 14.50 13.92 10.95
N SER A 7 14.16 12.82 11.61
CA SER A 7 15.11 11.74 11.86
C SER A 7 15.65 11.16 10.54
N PRO A 8 16.85 10.55 10.52
CA PRO A 8 17.38 9.91 9.32
C PRO A 8 16.42 8.88 8.70
N ALA A 9 15.68 8.15 9.55
CA ALA A 9 14.67 7.19 9.12
C ALA A 9 13.49 7.87 8.41
N GLU A 10 12.96 8.98 8.95
CA GLU A 10 11.89 9.75 8.32
C GLU A 10 12.34 10.36 7.00
N ALA A 11 13.56 10.92 6.93
CA ALA A 11 14.10 11.48 5.70
C ALA A 11 14.28 10.40 4.61
N ALA A 12 14.72 9.19 4.97
CA ALA A 12 14.81 8.08 4.03
C ALA A 12 13.43 7.58 3.58
N ALA A 13 12.47 7.44 4.50
CA ALA A 13 11.09 7.06 4.17
C ALA A 13 10.39 8.07 3.26
N ALA A 14 10.72 9.35 3.39
CA ALA A 14 10.25 10.43 2.51
C ALA A 14 10.97 10.48 1.15
N GLY A 15 12.02 9.66 0.94
CA GLY A 15 12.84 9.68 -0.28
C GLY A 15 13.82 10.86 -0.37
N GLU A 16 14.01 11.59 0.73
CA GLU A 16 14.92 12.75 0.83
C GLU A 16 16.36 12.32 1.14
N SER A 17 16.56 11.06 1.56
CA SER A 17 17.87 10.46 1.79
C SER A 17 17.93 8.99 1.36
N GLN A 18 19.14 8.42 1.28
CA GLN A 18 19.36 7.05 0.83
C GLN A 18 19.40 6.07 2.01
N PHE A 19 18.67 4.94 1.90
CA PHE A 19 18.70 3.85 2.89
C PHE A 19 20.10 3.27 3.13
N ALA A 20 20.98 3.36 2.14
CA ALA A 20 22.36 2.87 2.24
C ALA A 20 23.17 3.58 3.34
N ASN A 21 22.79 4.80 3.71
CA ASN A 21 23.48 5.61 4.72
C ASN A 21 22.96 5.34 6.14
N LEU A 22 21.94 4.51 6.31
CA LEU A 22 21.32 4.20 7.59
C LEU A 22 22.00 3.02 8.30
N THR A 23 22.04 3.10 9.63
CA THR A 23 22.28 1.93 10.49
C THR A 23 21.17 0.88 10.31
N ALA A 24 21.37 -0.31 10.86
CA ALA A 24 20.37 -1.39 10.78
C ALA A 24 19.04 -1.03 11.47
N ASP A 25 19.11 -0.39 12.64
CA ASP A 25 17.93 0.02 13.40
C ASP A 25 17.17 1.15 12.69
N GLU A 26 17.88 2.16 12.19
CA GLU A 26 17.28 3.25 11.43
C GLU A 26 16.63 2.75 10.13
N ARG A 27 17.25 1.77 9.46
CA ARG A 27 16.68 1.16 8.25
C ARG A 27 15.40 0.38 8.56
N THR A 28 15.38 -0.33 9.69
CA THR A 28 14.19 -1.04 10.17
C THR A 28 13.07 -0.05 10.45
N ALA A 29 13.37 1.05 11.14
CA ALA A 29 12.40 2.12 11.38
C ALA A 29 11.90 2.77 10.08
N ALA A 30 12.79 3.04 9.12
CA ALA A 30 12.42 3.63 7.84
C ALA A 30 11.49 2.73 7.02
N HIS A 31 11.76 1.42 6.97
CA HIS A 31 10.85 0.47 6.32
C HIS A 31 9.49 0.39 7.02
N ALA A 32 9.46 0.38 8.36
CA ALA A 32 8.19 0.40 9.10
C ALA A 32 7.36 1.67 8.79
N LEU A 33 8.02 2.83 8.63
CA LEU A 33 7.36 4.07 8.22
C LEU A 33 6.81 3.97 6.79
N VAL A 34 7.57 3.40 5.85
CA VAL A 34 7.12 3.18 4.47
C VAL A 34 5.91 2.23 4.45
N ASP A 35 5.97 1.12 5.18
CA ASP A 35 4.88 0.15 5.26
C ASP A 35 3.61 0.79 5.83
N ALA A 36 3.74 1.58 6.90
CA ALA A 36 2.63 2.32 7.49
C ALA A 36 2.02 3.33 6.50
N ALA A 37 2.84 4.10 5.80
CA ALA A 37 2.39 5.07 4.81
C ALA A 37 1.68 4.39 3.62
N ILE A 38 2.20 3.23 3.17
CA ILE A 38 1.53 2.42 2.13
C ILE A 38 0.19 1.92 2.64
N ALA A 39 0.13 1.35 3.86
CA ALA A 39 -1.09 0.82 4.44
C ALA A 39 -2.17 1.90 4.59
N GLU A 40 -1.81 3.08 5.10
CA GLU A 40 -2.70 4.24 5.20
C GLU A 40 -3.20 4.66 3.81
N ARG A 41 -2.29 4.79 2.84
CA ARG A 41 -2.66 5.18 1.47
C ARG A 41 -3.58 4.17 0.81
N VAL A 42 -3.37 2.88 1.05
CA VAL A 42 -4.14 1.76 0.50
C VAL A 42 -5.52 1.63 1.14
N ALA A 43 -5.67 1.95 2.43
CA ALA A 43 -6.95 1.83 3.15
C ALA A 43 -8.09 2.63 2.48
N ASP A 44 -7.74 3.77 1.89
CA ASP A 44 -8.70 4.64 1.20
C ASP A 44 -8.89 4.28 -0.28
N LEU A 45 -8.04 3.44 -0.85
CA LEU A 45 -8.13 3.06 -2.25
C LEU A 45 -9.16 1.94 -2.45
N ARG A 46 -9.95 2.07 -3.52
CA ARG A 46 -10.94 1.07 -3.95
C ARG A 46 -10.47 0.46 -5.26
N PHE A 47 -9.45 -0.40 -5.17
CA PHE A 47 -8.80 -1.02 -6.33
C PHE A 47 -9.77 -1.83 -7.20
N GLY A 48 -10.65 -2.63 -6.60
CA GLY A 48 -11.65 -3.41 -7.31
C GLY A 48 -12.56 -2.55 -8.19
N PRO A 49 -13.34 -1.61 -7.60
CA PRO A 49 -14.18 -0.70 -8.38
C PRO A 49 -13.43 0.12 -9.44
N THR A 50 -12.19 0.54 -9.15
CA THR A 50 -11.37 1.30 -10.11
C THR A 50 -10.91 0.43 -11.28
N ALA A 51 -10.49 -0.80 -11.03
CA ALA A 51 -10.08 -1.72 -12.09
C ALA A 51 -11.29 -2.14 -12.96
N LEU A 52 -12.44 -2.42 -12.33
CA LEU A 52 -13.69 -2.73 -13.03
C LEU A 52 -14.14 -1.58 -13.96
N SER A 53 -14.04 -0.32 -13.51
CA SER A 53 -14.42 0.84 -14.34
C SER A 53 -13.50 1.05 -15.56
N THR A 54 -12.31 0.43 -15.56
CA THR A 54 -11.38 0.41 -16.70
C THR A 54 -11.49 -0.86 -17.57
N GLY A 55 -12.53 -1.68 -17.35
CA GLY A 55 -12.79 -2.88 -18.15
C GLY A 55 -11.93 -4.09 -17.77
N GLN A 56 -11.26 -4.06 -16.62
CA GLN A 56 -10.44 -5.17 -16.15
C GLN A 56 -11.26 -6.19 -15.36
N ILE A 57 -10.90 -7.46 -15.51
CA ILE A 57 -11.37 -8.54 -14.64
C ILE A 57 -10.57 -8.47 -13.33
N THR A 58 -11.25 -8.55 -12.19
CA THR A 58 -10.62 -8.50 -10.86
C THR A 58 -10.85 -9.81 -10.11
N ALA A 59 -10.04 -10.06 -9.07
CA ALA A 59 -10.24 -11.17 -8.16
C ALA A 59 -10.42 -10.66 -6.72
N SER A 60 -11.29 -11.31 -5.95
CA SER A 60 -11.56 -10.97 -4.55
C SER A 60 -11.78 -12.23 -3.72
N ILE A 61 -11.72 -12.11 -2.40
CA ILE A 61 -12.10 -13.17 -1.47
C ILE A 61 -13.51 -12.86 -0.95
N ASP A 62 -14.44 -13.79 -1.16
CA ASP A 62 -15.81 -13.66 -0.65
C ASP A 62 -15.89 -13.91 0.87
N PRO A 63 -17.03 -13.63 1.52
CA PRO A 63 -17.19 -13.88 2.97
C PRO A 63 -17.02 -15.34 3.40
N GLY A 64 -17.11 -16.30 2.48
CA GLY A 64 -16.85 -17.72 2.71
C GLY A 64 -15.37 -18.12 2.54
N GLY A 65 -14.49 -17.16 2.24
CA GLY A 65 -13.07 -17.41 2.02
C GLY A 65 -12.77 -17.98 0.63
N HIS A 66 -13.68 -17.85 -0.34
CA HIS A 66 -13.48 -18.33 -1.70
C HIS A 66 -12.96 -17.22 -2.61
N LEU A 67 -12.02 -17.59 -3.48
CA LEU A 67 -11.58 -16.70 -4.55
C LEU A 67 -12.67 -16.60 -5.60
N VAL A 68 -13.08 -15.37 -5.90
CA VAL A 68 -14.05 -15.06 -6.95
C VAL A 68 -13.42 -14.13 -7.97
N GLU A 69 -13.68 -14.41 -9.24
CA GLU A 69 -13.43 -13.51 -10.35
C GLU A 69 -14.65 -12.60 -10.51
N ILE A 70 -14.43 -11.29 -10.71
CA ILE A 70 -15.46 -10.28 -10.92
C ILE A 70 -15.20 -9.60 -12.26
N ALA A 71 -16.14 -9.75 -13.18
CA ALA A 71 -16.10 -9.13 -14.49
C ALA A 71 -16.54 -7.65 -14.44
N PRO A 72 -16.17 -6.81 -15.44
CA PRO A 72 -16.51 -5.39 -15.47
C PRO A 72 -18.01 -5.07 -15.36
N ASP A 73 -18.88 -5.98 -15.79
CA ASP A 73 -20.34 -5.86 -15.70
C ASP A 73 -20.89 -6.18 -14.29
N GLY A 74 -20.00 -6.50 -13.34
CA GLY A 74 -20.34 -6.85 -11.96
C GLY A 74 -20.69 -8.31 -11.76
N THR A 75 -20.72 -9.13 -12.81
CA THR A 75 -20.92 -10.57 -12.66
C THR A 75 -19.73 -11.21 -11.98
N SER A 76 -19.98 -12.17 -11.09
CA SER A 76 -18.93 -12.89 -10.38
C SER A 76 -19.05 -14.40 -10.58
N ARG A 77 -17.89 -15.06 -10.63
CA ARG A 77 -17.80 -16.53 -10.67
C ARG A 77 -16.71 -17.01 -9.74
N ARG A 78 -16.94 -18.17 -9.13
CA ARG A 78 -15.95 -18.83 -8.29
C ARG A 78 -14.80 -19.35 -9.14
N LEU A 79 -13.59 -19.23 -8.60
CA LEU A 79 -12.36 -19.85 -9.13
C LEU A 79 -12.05 -21.16 -8.40
#